data_AF-A0A5Q3QDL8-F1
#
_entry.id   AF-A0A5Q3QDL8-F1
#
_cell.length_a   1.000
_cell.length_b   1.000
_cell.length_c   1.000
_cell.angle_alpha   90.00
_cell.angle_beta   90.00
_cell.angle_gamma   90.00
#
_symmetry.space_group_name_H-M   'P 1'
#
loop_
_entity.id
_entity.type
_entity.pdbx_description
1 polymer ?
#
loop_
_entity_poly.entity_id
_entity_poly.type
_entity_poly.pdbx_seq_one_letter_code
_entity_poly.pdbx_strand_id
1 'polypeptide(L)'
;MVHPHEPHSHPENDPGSALLAATTFTVQDDEPVHSLDQVRHYMDLLGEAIAEHDGAPWERDEALWRVRELVDDLAEPTPSARRVKARWIRLAPLVESLLPEVSVTEITRLINEVL
;
A
#
# COMPACT_ATOMS: atom_id res chain seq x y z
N MET A 1 18.74 -20.43 40.79
CA MET A 1 19.03 -20.31 39.35
C MET A 1 17.71 -20.06 38.64
N VAL A 2 17.50 -18.83 38.18
CA VAL A 2 16.35 -18.46 37.33
C VAL A 2 16.93 -18.12 35.97
N HIS A 3 16.59 -18.90 34.96
CA HIS A 3 16.88 -18.58 33.56
C HIS A 3 15.78 -17.62 33.09
N PRO A 4 16.12 -16.42 32.56
CA PRO A 4 15.14 -15.61 31.84
C PRO A 4 14.93 -16.23 30.46
N HIS A 5 13.66 -16.52 30.13
CA HIS A 5 13.27 -16.72 28.75
C HIS A 5 13.31 -15.37 28.05
N GLU A 6 14.30 -15.16 27.19
CA GLU A 6 14.28 -14.09 26.19
C GLU A 6 13.14 -14.41 25.20
N PRO A 7 12.16 -13.53 25.00
CA PRO A 7 11.35 -13.60 23.80
C PRO A 7 12.24 -13.09 22.64
N HIS A 8 12.74 -14.02 21.84
CA HIS A 8 13.18 -13.71 20.49
C HIS A 8 11.97 -13.20 19.71
N SER A 9 11.72 -11.90 19.76
CA SER A 9 10.88 -11.19 18.81
C SER A 9 11.52 -11.39 17.44
N HIS A 10 10.94 -12.30 16.65
CA HIS A 10 11.20 -12.38 15.23
C HIS A 10 10.86 -11.01 14.62
N PRO A 11 11.65 -10.48 13.68
CA PRO A 11 11.17 -9.40 12.84
C PRO A 11 10.00 -9.97 12.04
N GLU A 12 8.78 -9.61 12.45
CA GLU A 12 7.57 -9.93 11.73
C GLU A 12 7.69 -9.30 10.35
N ASN A 13 7.75 -10.14 9.31
CA ASN A 13 7.42 -9.75 7.94
C ASN A 13 5.89 -9.52 7.90
N ASP A 14 5.44 -8.51 8.61
CA ASP A 14 4.05 -8.08 8.62
C ASP A 14 3.89 -7.06 7.47
N PRO A 15 3.15 -7.40 6.39
CA PRO A 15 3.02 -6.52 5.25
C PRO A 15 2.31 -5.22 5.61
N GLY A 16 1.46 -5.21 6.64
CA GLY A 16 0.88 -3.99 7.21
C GLY A 16 1.95 -3.05 7.78
N SER A 17 2.92 -3.59 8.51
CA SER A 17 4.06 -2.86 9.07
C SER A 17 5.03 -2.39 7.99
N ALA A 18 5.24 -3.18 6.93
CA ALA A 18 6.01 -2.75 5.76
C ALA A 18 5.30 -1.62 5.00
N LEU A 19 3.98 -1.70 4.85
CA LEU A 19 3.14 -0.67 4.22
C LEU A 19 3.18 0.63 5.03
N LEU A 20 3.04 0.54 6.35
CA LEU A 20 3.17 1.69 7.26
C LEU A 20 4.58 2.27 7.24
N ALA A 21 5.64 1.45 7.19
CA ALA A 21 7.01 1.96 7.05
C ALA A 21 7.24 2.67 5.71
N ALA A 22 6.67 2.12 4.62
CA ALA A 22 6.73 2.71 3.28
C ALA A 22 5.98 4.05 3.20
N THR A 23 4.86 4.22 3.92
CA THR A 23 4.18 5.52 4.03
C THR A 23 4.92 6.47 4.98
N THR A 24 5.46 5.98 6.10
CA THR A 24 6.09 6.79 7.16
C THR A 24 7.45 7.39 6.78
N PHE A 25 8.18 6.81 5.81
CA PHE A 25 9.49 7.31 5.38
C PHE A 25 9.45 8.71 4.70
N THR A 26 8.30 9.38 4.65
CA THR A 26 8.08 10.65 3.93
C THR A 26 8.00 11.91 4.80
N VAL A 27 8.28 11.84 6.11
CA VAL A 27 8.24 13.00 7.03
C VAL A 27 9.65 13.57 7.38
N GLN A 28 10.72 13.16 6.70
CA GLN A 28 12.04 13.81 6.86
C GLN A 28 12.34 14.73 5.67
N ASP A 29 12.55 16.01 6.00
CA ASP A 29 12.99 17.13 5.16
C ASP A 29 14.14 16.76 4.20
N ASP A 30 13.79 16.39 2.96
CA ASP A 30 14.55 16.57 1.71
C ASP A 30 13.61 16.08 0.59
N GLU A 31 13.22 16.93 -0.37
CA GLU A 31 12.23 16.62 -1.43
C GLU A 31 12.49 15.25 -2.08
N PRO A 32 11.71 14.20 -1.77
CA PRO A 32 11.85 12.93 -2.43
C PRO A 32 11.14 13.06 -3.76
N VAL A 33 11.91 13.08 -4.86
CA VAL A 33 11.35 12.77 -6.17
C VAL A 33 10.88 11.32 -6.11
N HIS A 34 9.60 11.14 -5.81
CA HIS A 34 8.99 9.83 -5.78
C HIS A 34 9.03 9.22 -7.19
N SER A 35 9.32 7.91 -7.28
CA SER A 35 9.45 7.22 -8.56
C SER A 35 8.24 6.35 -8.85
N LEU A 36 8.02 6.04 -10.13
CA LEU A 36 7.02 5.07 -10.56
C LEU A 36 7.22 3.69 -9.91
N ASP A 37 8.48 3.30 -9.68
CA ASP A 37 8.79 2.04 -9.00
C ASP A 37 8.39 2.06 -7.52
N GLN A 38 8.45 3.22 -6.86
CA GLN A 38 7.93 3.37 -5.49
C GLN A 38 6.41 3.22 -5.45
N VAL A 39 5.68 3.80 -6.41
CA VAL A 39 4.21 3.63 -6.53
C VAL A 39 3.86 2.16 -6.78
N ARG A 40 4.60 1.48 -7.65
CA ARG A 40 4.41 0.04 -7.94
C ARG A 40 4.61 -0.80 -6.68
N HIS A 41 5.75 -0.65 -6.02
CA HIS A 41 6.06 -1.38 -4.81
C HIS A 41 5.01 -1.16 -3.71
N TYR A 42 4.55 0.08 -3.57
CA TYR A 42 3.48 0.40 -2.62
C TYR A 42 2.17 -0.31 -2.95
N MET A 43 1.77 -0.36 -4.24
CA MET A 43 0.55 -1.04 -4.66
C MET A 43 0.64 -2.56 -4.50
N ASP A 44 1.82 -3.15 -4.66
CA ASP A 44 2.06 -4.56 -4.37
C ASP A 44 1.86 -4.86 -2.88
N LEU A 45 2.49 -4.07 -1.99
CA LEU A 45 2.33 -4.20 -0.53
C LEU A 45 0.86 -4.00 -0.09
N LEU A 46 0.17 -3.04 -0.70
CA LEU A 46 -1.25 -2.82 -0.45
C LEU A 46 -2.09 -4.04 -0.84
N GLY A 47 -1.76 -4.69 -1.96
CA GLY A 47 -2.40 -5.93 -2.40
C GLY A 47 -2.19 -7.08 -1.42
N GLU A 48 -0.98 -7.22 -0.87
CA GLU A 48 -0.66 -8.20 0.16
C GLU A 48 -1.44 -7.93 1.46
N ALA A 49 -1.43 -6.68 1.95
CA ALA A 49 -2.17 -6.29 3.15
C ALA A 49 -3.69 -6.54 3.02
N ILE A 50 -4.28 -6.25 1.86
CA ILE A 50 -5.69 -6.57 1.61
C ILE A 50 -5.90 -8.08 1.55
N ALA A 51 -4.98 -8.85 0.97
CA ALA A 51 -5.13 -10.31 0.87
C ALA A 51 -5.14 -11.00 2.24
N GLU A 52 -4.37 -10.46 3.18
CA GLU A 52 -4.27 -10.94 4.57
C GLU A 52 -5.38 -10.40 5.48
N HIS A 53 -6.18 -9.43 5.02
CA HIS A 53 -7.24 -8.87 5.83
C HIS A 53 -8.38 -9.88 6.09
N ASP A 54 -8.66 -10.14 7.37
CA ASP A 54 -9.66 -11.10 7.85
C ASP A 54 -11.11 -10.59 7.84
N GLY A 55 -11.36 -9.39 7.31
CA GLY A 55 -12.69 -8.76 7.33
C GLY A 55 -13.68 -9.25 6.26
N ALA A 56 -14.62 -8.37 5.88
CA ALA A 56 -15.73 -8.71 4.99
C ALA A 56 -15.22 -9.27 3.64
N PRO A 57 -15.54 -10.54 3.27
CA PRO A 57 -14.96 -11.19 2.09
C PRO A 57 -15.24 -10.43 0.79
N TRP A 58 -16.44 -9.86 0.67
CA TRP A 58 -16.84 -9.12 -0.53
C TRP A 58 -16.00 -7.86 -0.75
N GLU A 59 -15.79 -7.04 0.30
CA GLU A 59 -15.03 -5.79 0.18
C GLU A 59 -13.56 -6.09 -0.10
N ARG A 60 -13.03 -7.10 0.58
CA ARG A 60 -11.67 -7.59 0.36
C ARG A 60 -11.45 -8.07 -1.07
N ASP A 61 -12.33 -8.95 -1.57
CA ASP A 61 -12.18 -9.52 -2.91
C ASP A 61 -12.32 -8.43 -4.00
N GLU A 62 -13.22 -7.47 -3.80
CA GLU A 62 -13.37 -6.31 -4.67
C GLU A 62 -12.14 -5.39 -4.62
N ALA A 63 -11.59 -5.14 -3.44
CA ALA A 63 -10.39 -4.33 -3.27
C ALA A 63 -9.17 -5.01 -3.93
N LEU A 64 -9.00 -6.33 -3.76
CA LEU A 64 -7.96 -7.11 -4.43
C LEU A 64 -8.08 -7.04 -5.95
N TRP A 65 -9.30 -7.18 -6.48
CA TRP A 65 -9.52 -7.07 -7.91
C TRP A 65 -9.11 -5.68 -8.42
N ARG A 66 -9.49 -4.60 -7.72
CA ARG A 66 -9.12 -3.23 -8.10
C ARG A 66 -7.62 -2.93 -7.97
N VAL A 67 -6.95 -3.44 -6.94
CA VAL A 67 -5.50 -3.31 -6.80
C VAL A 67 -4.80 -3.99 -7.96
N ARG A 68 -5.19 -5.22 -8.33
CA ARG A 68 -4.59 -5.93 -9.47
C ARG A 68 -4.73 -5.14 -10.76
N GLU A 69 -5.93 -4.62 -11.04
CA GLU A 69 -6.13 -3.78 -12.23
C GLU A 69 -5.26 -2.50 -12.22
N LEU A 70 -5.00 -1.93 -11.05
CA LEU A 70 -4.15 -0.77 -10.88
C LEU A 70 -2.67 -1.11 -11.06
N VAL A 71 -2.21 -2.24 -10.51
CA VAL A 71 -0.86 -2.79 -10.70
C VAL A 71 -0.61 -3.09 -12.18
N ASP A 72 -1.57 -3.70 -12.87
CA ASP A 72 -1.49 -3.97 -14.31
C ASP A 72 -1.31 -2.67 -15.12
N ASP A 73 -2.09 -1.63 -14.82
CA ASP A 73 -1.95 -0.32 -15.47
C ASP A 73 -0.59 0.33 -15.17
N LEU A 74 -0.06 0.15 -13.96
CA LEU A 74 1.26 0.66 -13.55
C LEU A 74 2.42 -0.13 -14.17
N ALA A 75 2.22 -1.39 -14.54
CA ALA A 75 3.22 -2.25 -15.16
C ALA A 75 3.46 -1.92 -16.66
N GLU A 76 2.58 -1.12 -17.27
CA GLU A 76 2.77 -0.65 -18.65
C GLU A 76 4.11 0.13 -18.77
N PRO A 77 4.83 0.06 -19.92
CA PRO A 77 6.06 0.82 -20.13
C PRO A 77 5.89 2.34 -20.01
N THR A 78 4.68 2.83 -20.30
CA THR A 78 4.27 4.23 -20.08
C THR A 78 2.86 4.25 -19.51
N PRO A 79 2.69 4.19 -18.18
CA PRO A 79 1.38 4.15 -17.55
C PRO A 79 0.56 5.39 -17.86
N SER A 80 -0.73 5.20 -18.08
CA SER A 80 -1.66 6.31 -18.26
C SER A 80 -2.05 6.91 -16.92
N ALA A 81 -1.54 8.11 -16.61
CA ALA A 81 -1.90 8.85 -15.40
C ALA A 81 -3.41 8.96 -15.18
N ARG A 82 -4.18 9.22 -16.25
CA ARG A 82 -5.65 9.31 -16.18
C ARG A 82 -6.29 7.98 -15.75
N ARG A 83 -5.83 6.84 -16.29
CA ARG A 83 -6.37 5.53 -15.94
C ARG A 83 -6.01 5.16 -14.50
N VAL A 84 -4.74 5.31 -14.15
CA VAL A 84 -4.21 5.07 -12.79
C VAL A 84 -4.99 5.87 -11.75
N LYS A 85 -5.12 7.19 -11.92
CA LYS A 85 -5.89 8.05 -11.00
C LYS A 85 -7.36 7.63 -10.90
N ALA A 86 -7.98 7.28 -12.03
CA ALA A 86 -9.36 6.83 -12.04
C ALA A 86 -9.56 5.49 -11.32
N ARG A 87 -8.60 4.55 -11.41
CA ARG A 87 -8.64 3.30 -10.65
C ARG A 87 -8.41 3.54 -9.17
N TRP A 88 -7.42 4.37 -8.83
CA TRP A 88 -7.15 4.75 -7.44
C TRP A 88 -8.37 5.37 -6.76
N ILE A 89 -9.07 6.31 -7.40
CA ILE A 89 -10.29 6.94 -6.84
C ILE A 89 -11.37 5.91 -6.48
N ARG A 90 -11.45 4.78 -7.21
CA ARG A 90 -12.42 3.72 -6.93
C ARG A 90 -11.94 2.73 -5.87
N LEU A 91 -10.63 2.58 -5.72
CA LEU A 91 -10.00 1.72 -4.73
C LEU A 91 -9.92 2.39 -3.36
N ALA A 92 -9.59 3.68 -3.31
CA ALA A 92 -9.35 4.45 -2.09
C ALA A 92 -10.43 4.28 -0.99
N PRO A 93 -11.75 4.35 -1.29
CA PRO A 93 -12.78 4.14 -0.27
C PRO A 93 -12.78 2.73 0.32
N LEU A 94 -12.39 1.71 -0.46
CA LEU A 94 -12.27 0.34 0.04
C LEU A 94 -11.04 0.18 0.93
N VAL A 95 -9.94 0.87 0.58
CA VAL A 95 -8.74 0.91 1.43
C VAL A 95 -9.06 1.58 2.76
N GLU A 96 -9.76 2.71 2.78
CA GLU A 96 -10.20 3.36 4.03
C GLU A 96 -11.10 2.46 4.89
N SER A 97 -11.94 1.62 4.26
CA SER A 97 -12.81 0.67 4.97
C SER A 97 -12.03 -0.49 5.58
N LEU A 98 -11.14 -1.10 4.80
CA LEU A 98 -10.44 -2.34 5.15
C LEU A 98 -9.17 -2.08 5.98
N LEU A 99 -8.44 -1.02 5.67
CA LEU A 99 -7.14 -0.69 6.23
C LEU A 99 -7.14 0.78 6.69
N PRO A 100 -7.91 1.14 7.73
CA PRO A 100 -8.07 2.53 8.17
C PRO A 100 -6.77 3.19 8.65
N GLU A 101 -5.76 2.40 9.01
CA GLU A 101 -4.41 2.85 9.34
C GLU A 101 -3.61 3.32 8.11
N VAL A 102 -4.02 2.93 6.91
CA VAL A 102 -3.37 3.31 5.66
C VAL A 102 -3.81 4.70 5.23
N SER A 103 -2.86 5.61 5.10
CA SER A 103 -3.13 7.00 4.72
C SER A 103 -3.44 7.14 3.23
N VAL A 104 -4.73 7.06 2.87
CA VAL A 104 -5.21 7.32 1.50
C VAL A 104 -4.79 8.69 0.96
N THR A 105 -4.67 9.69 1.83
CA THR A 105 -4.21 11.04 1.44
C THR A 105 -2.76 11.03 0.96
N GLU A 106 -1.86 10.34 1.68
CA GLU A 106 -0.44 10.25 1.29
C GLU A 106 -0.26 9.50 -0.02
N ILE A 107 -1.00 8.40 -0.21
CA ILE A 107 -0.95 7.62 -1.45
C ILE A 107 -1.51 8.42 -2.63
N THR A 108 -2.58 9.16 -2.40
CA THR A 108 -3.15 10.06 -3.41
C THR A 108 -2.14 11.13 -3.82
N ARG A 109 -1.41 11.70 -2.86
CA ARG A 109 -0.33 12.65 -3.14
C ARG A 109 0.78 12.00 -3.97
N LEU A 110 1.25 10.82 -3.55
CA LEU A 110 2.29 10.05 -4.24
C LEU A 110 1.91 9.77 -5.70
N ILE A 111 0.69 9.29 -5.96
CA ILE A 111 0.22 9.01 -7.33
C ILE A 111 0.19 10.30 -8.18
N ASN A 112 -0.18 11.44 -7.60
CA ASN A 112 -0.27 12.71 -8.32
C ASN A 112 1.09 13.37 -8.61
N GLU A 113 2.08 13.12 -7.77
CA GLU A 113 3.44 13.63 -7.95
C GLU A 113 4.19 12.84 -9.04
N VAL A 114 3.90 11.55 -9.17
CA VAL A 114 4.58 10.64 -10.12
C VAL A 114 3.90 10.56 -11.48
N LEU A 115 2.58 10.72 -11.55
CA LEU A 115 1.74 10.56 -12.76
C LEU A 115 0.81 11.76 -12.98
#